data_AF-A0A091QFQ1-F1
#
_entry.id   AF-A0A091QFQ1-F1
#
_cell.length_a   1.000
_cell.length_b   1.000
_cell.length_c   1.000
_cell.angle_alpha   90.00
_cell.angle_beta   90.00
_cell.angle_gamma   90.00
#
_symmetry.space_group_name_H-M   'P 1'
#
loop_
_entity.id
_entity.type
_entity.pdbx_description
1 polymer ?
#
loop_
_entity_poly.entity_id
_entity_poly.type
_entity_poly.pdbx_seq_one_letter_code
_entity_poly.pdbx_strand_id
1 'polypeptide(L)' 'MESWYLKRCLGSCLKKGLAEVVERQPADPIEYLAHWIYNYKRILDEEKKVDPFWEKK' A
#
# COMPACT_ATOMS: atom_id res chain seq x y z
N MET A 1 15.02 -16.02 -4.39
CA MET A 1 14.96 -14.97 -5.42
C MET A 1 13.61 -14.23 -5.41
N GLU A 2 12.49 -14.83 -5.00
CA GLU A 2 11.17 -14.16 -5.03
C GLU A 2 10.82 -13.29 -3.80
N SER A 3 11.36 -13.61 -2.62
CA SER A 3 10.99 -12.93 -1.37
C SER A 3 11.38 -11.46 -1.32
N TRP A 4 12.47 -11.08 -2.00
CA TRP A 4 12.93 -9.70 -2.08
C TRP A 4 12.01 -8.80 -2.91
N TYR A 5 11.49 -9.34 -4.03
CA TYR A 5 10.56 -8.61 -4.89
C TYR A 5 9.21 -8.38 -4.19
N LEU A 6 8.67 -9.44 -3.57
CA LEU A 6 7.49 -9.35 -2.71
C LEU A 6 7.67 -8.32 -1.59
N LYS A 7 8.82 -8.34 -0.90
CA LYS A 7 9.10 -7.40 0.19
C LYS A 7 9.23 -5.95 -0.30
N ARG A 8 9.78 -5.73 -1.49
CA ARG A 8 9.91 -4.37 -2.08
C ARG A 8 8.57 -3.81 -2.54
N CYS A 9 7.76 -4.61 -3.24
CA CYS A 9 6.50 -4.15 -3.82
C CYS A 9 5.35 -4.12 -2.80
N LEU A 10 5.27 -5.15 -1.96
CA LEU A 10 4.14 -5.36 -1.05
C LEU A 10 4.49 -5.11 0.41
N GLY A 11 5.78 -5.01 0.78
CA GLY A 11 6.19 -4.87 2.18
C GLY A 11 5.73 -3.55 2.81
N SER A 12 5.85 -2.43 2.11
CA SER A 12 5.39 -1.12 2.63
C SER A 12 3.87 -1.02 2.67
N CYS A 13 3.19 -1.57 1.64
CA CYS A 13 1.73 -1.63 1.55
C CYS A 13 1.16 -2.47 2.70
N LEU A 14 1.64 -3.72 2.86
CA LEU A 14 1.18 -4.61 3.92
C LEU A 14 1.47 -4.04 5.30
N LYS A 15 2.65 -3.45 5.55
CA LYS A 15 2.96 -2.87 6.88
C LYS A 15 1.94 -1.82 7.30
N LYS A 16 1.60 -0.90 6.40
CA LYS A 16 0.64 0.17 6.66
C LYS A 16 -0.78 -0.39 6.86
N GLY A 17 -1.22 -1.28 5.97
CA GLY A 17 -2.54 -1.91 6.08
C GLY A 17 -2.70 -2.75 7.35
N LEU A 18 -1.67 -3.52 7.72
CA LEU A 18 -1.66 -4.29 8.97
C LEU A 18 -1.67 -3.40 10.20
N ALA A 19 -0.93 -2.28 10.20
CA ALA A 19 -0.97 -1.33 11.31
C ALA A 19 -2.40 -0.78 11.51
N GLU A 20 -3.06 -0.37 10.43
CA GLU A 20 -4.41 0.18 10.49
C GLU A 20 -5.49 -0.86 10.88
N VAL A 21 -5.32 -2.11 10.44
CA VAL A 21 -6.16 -3.24 10.86
C VAL A 21 -6.02 -3.50 12.36
N VAL A 22 -4.79 -3.44 12.89
CA VAL A 22 -4.54 -3.66 14.33
C VAL A 22 -5.12 -2.51 15.16
N GLU A 23 -5.03 -1.26 14.69
CA GLU A 23 -5.60 -0.11 15.39
C GLU A 23 -7.13 -0.10 15.40
N ARG A 24 -7.77 -0.44 14.28
CA ARG A 24 -9.25 -0.45 14.18
C ARG A 24 -9.89 -1.73 14.72
N GLN A 25 -9.15 -2.83 14.72
CA GLN A 25 -9.62 -4.17 15.08
C GLN A 25 -11.02 -4.48 14.51
N PRO A 26 -11.18 -4.43 13.17
CA PRO A 26 -12.47 -4.70 12.54
C PRO A 26 -12.89 -6.16 12.75
N ALA A 27 -14.20 -6.41 12.69
CA ALA A 27 -14.75 -7.77 12.81
C ALA A 27 -14.19 -8.73 11.74
N ASP A 28 -13.94 -8.21 10.53
CA ASP A 28 -13.41 -8.95 9.38
C ASP A 28 -12.11 -8.31 8.86
N PRO A 29 -10.94 -8.66 9.44
CA PRO A 29 -9.66 -8.03 9.11
C PRO A 29 -9.19 -8.32 7.68
N ILE A 30 -9.56 -9.46 7.10
CA ILE A 30 -9.16 -9.84 5.74
C ILE A 30 -9.90 -8.98 4.71
N GLU A 31 -11.21 -8.80 4.88
CA GLU A 31 -12.03 -7.98 3.99
C GLU A 31 -11.60 -6.51 4.08
N TYR A 32 -11.47 -5.97 5.30
CA TYR A 32 -10.99 -4.61 5.50
C TYR A 32 -9.63 -4.37 4.82
N LEU A 33 -8.68 -5.30 4.98
CA LEU A 33 -7.37 -5.19 4.36
C LEU A 33 -7.46 -5.21 2.81
N ALA A 34 -8.35 -6.00 2.23
CA ALA A 34 -8.57 -6.03 0.78
C ALA A 34 -9.08 -4.68 0.27
N HIS A 35 -10.09 -4.11 0.93
CA HIS A 35 -10.60 -2.76 0.63
C HIS A 35 -9.52 -1.69 0.80
N TRP A 36 -8.71 -1.79 1.84
CA TRP A 36 -7.61 -0.87 2.11
C TRP A 36 -6.54 -0.91 1.02
N ILE A 37 -6.08 -2.10 0.60
CA ILE A 37 -5.09 -2.26 -0.46
C ILE A 37 -5.61 -1.73 -1.80
N TYR A 38 -6.91 -1.92 -2.08
CA TYR A 38 -7.54 -1.40 -3.29
C TYR A 38 -7.51 0.14 -3.34
N ASN A 39 -7.83 0.79 -2.22
CA ASN A 39 -7.72 2.25 -2.10
C ASN A 39 -6.27 2.73 -2.10
N TYR A 40 -5.36 2.01 -1.45
CA TYR A 40 -3.95 2.37 -1.38
C TYR A 40 -3.27 2.41 -2.76
N LYS A 41 -3.62 1.47 -3.66
CA LYS A 41 -3.15 1.51 -5.06
C LYS A 41 -3.57 2.78 -5.79
N ARG A 42 -4.80 3.25 -5.56
CA ARG A 42 -5.33 4.48 -6.18
C ARG A 42 -4.58 5.71 -5.65
N ILE A 43 -4.35 5.78 -4.34
CA ILE A 43 -3.58 6.86 -3.71
C ILE A 43 -2.13 6.86 -4.20
N LEU A 44 -1.49 5.69 -4.30
CA LEU A 44 -0.13 5.56 -4.83
C LEU A 44 0.00 5.99 -6.30
N ASP A 45 -1.00 5.69 -7.14
CA ASP A 45 -1.01 6.11 -8.54
C ASP A 45 -1.17 7.62 -8.66
N GLU A 46 -1.98 8.22 -7.78
CA GLU A 46 -2.10 9.68 -7.66
C GLU A 46 -0.82 10.33 -7.11
N GLU A 47 -0.19 9.77 -6.08
CA GLU A 47 1.11 10.22 -5.56
C GLU A 47 2.20 10.15 -6.64
N LYS A 48 2.23 9.08 -7.45
CA LYS A 48 3.16 8.97 -8.59
C LYS A 48 2.90 9.99 -9.68
N LYS A 49 1.65 10.43 -9.87
CA LYS A 49 1.31 11.51 -10.81
C LYS A 49 1.68 12.90 -10.26
N VAL A 50 1.71 13.06 -8.94
CA VAL A 50 2.07 14.31 -8.25
C VAL A 50 3.59 14.49 -8.12
N ASP A 51 4.39 13.51 -8.55
CA ASP A 51 5.84 13.65 -8.68
C ASP A 51 6.26 13.90 -10.15
N PRO A 52 6.09 15.12 -10.71
CA PRO A 52 6.68 15.51 -11.99
C PRO A 52 8.17 15.85 -11.82
N PHE A 53 8.93 15.04 -11.06
CA PHE A 53 10.35 15.29 -10.85
C PHE A 53 11.20 14.93 -12.09
N TRP A 54 10.63 14.30 -13.12
CA TRP A 54 11.36 13.89 -14.33
C TRP A 54 11.38 14.90 -15.49
N GLU A 55 10.90 16.13 -15.33
CA GLU A 55 11.06 17.15 -16.39
C GLU A 55 12.28 18.08 -16.22
N LYS A 56 13.12 17.89 -15.20
CA LYS A 56 14.41 18.59 -15.11
C LYS A 56 15.51 17.75 -14.47
N LYS A 57 16.33 17.09 -15.29
CA LYS A 57 17.78 17.39 -15.41
C LYS A 57 18.43 16.58 -16.53
#